data_AF-A0A833WE00-F1
#
_entry.id   AF-A0A833WE00-F1
#
_cell.length_a   1.000
_cell.length_b   1.000
_cell.length_c   1.000
_cell.angle_alpha   90.00
_cell.angle_beta   90.00
_cell.angle_gamma   90.00
#
_symmetry.space_group_name_H-M   'P 1'
#
loop_
_entity.id
_entity.type
_entity.pdbx_description
1 polymer ?
#
loop_
_entity_poly.entity_id
_entity_poly.type
_entity_poly.pdbx_seq_one_letter_code
_entity_poly.pdbx_strand_id
1 'polypeptide(L)'
;MRGITAAAAIPARELIGEYLGQINDFGSIGHSGTLNGDYRTRLKTQSTGNKHVGSIPRILRMVNHSCKPSARFHEVQAGKKLTVVAVTI
;
A
#
# COMPACT_ATOMS: atom_id res chain seq x y z
N MET A 1 15.91 9.74 -6.72
CA MET A 1 14.82 9.08 -5.95
C MET A 1 13.82 10.16 -5.55
N ARG A 2 12.52 9.97 -5.78
CA ARG A 2 11.48 10.90 -5.28
C ARG A 2 10.89 10.30 -4.00
N GLY A 3 10.51 11.14 -3.06
CA GLY A 3 9.98 10.73 -1.76
C GLY A 3 8.81 11.61 -1.32
N ILE A 4 8.13 11.20 -0.26
CA ILE A 4 7.19 12.06 0.46
C ILE A 4 7.84 12.58 1.73
N THR A 5 7.49 13.81 2.10
CA THR A 5 7.93 14.46 3.34
C THR A 5 6.71 15.03 4.04
N ALA A 6 6.63 14.88 5.36
CA ALA A 6 5.58 15.49 6.15
C ALA A 6 5.74 17.03 6.13
N ALA A 7 4.66 17.74 5.86
CA ALA A 7 4.66 19.21 5.87
C ALA A 7 4.57 19.80 7.29
N ALA A 8 4.17 18.98 8.27
CA ALA A 8 4.04 19.34 9.68
C ALA A 8 4.37 18.13 10.56
N ALA A 9 4.48 18.35 11.87
CA ALA A 9 4.60 17.25 12.83
C ALA A 9 3.34 16.37 12.79
N ILE A 10 3.54 15.06 12.76
CA ILE A 10 2.47 14.06 12.75
C ILE A 10 2.65 13.21 14.02
N PRO A 11 1.67 13.22 14.94
CA PRO A 11 1.59 12.26 16.05
C PRO A 11 1.84 10.81 15.66
N ALA A 12 2.27 10.01 16.65
CA ALA A 12 2.33 8.57 16.51
C ALA A 12 0.92 7.98 16.31
N ARG A 13 0.83 6.90 15.54
CA ARG A 13 -0.41 6.16 15.27
C ARG A 13 -1.46 6.93 14.47
N GLU A 14 -1.05 7.97 13.77
CA GLU A 14 -1.94 8.77 12.90
C GLU A 14 -1.98 8.19 11.49
N LEU A 15 -3.17 8.21 10.88
CA LEU A 15 -3.38 7.80 9.50
C LEU A 15 -2.88 8.90 8.56
N ILE A 16 -1.89 8.59 7.73
CA ILE A 16 -1.26 9.54 6.81
C ILE A 16 -1.64 9.30 5.35
N GLY A 17 -2.43 8.27 5.08
CA GLY A 17 -3.06 8.05 3.78
C GLY A 17 -3.78 6.71 3.69
N GLU A 18 -4.83 6.68 2.88
CA GLU A 18 -5.48 5.45 2.43
C GLU A 18 -4.99 5.09 1.03
N TYR A 19 -4.88 3.80 0.78
CA TYR A 19 -4.67 3.19 -0.51
C TYR A 19 -5.93 3.28 -1.39
N LEU A 20 -5.97 4.29 -2.25
CA LEU A 20 -7.08 4.51 -3.18
C LEU A 20 -6.74 4.05 -4.60
N GLY A 21 -6.35 2.79 -4.80
CA GLY A 21 -6.20 2.29 -6.16
C GLY A 21 -6.77 0.92 -6.39
N GLN A 22 -6.81 0.55 -7.67
CA GLN A 22 -7.55 -0.61 -8.14
C GLN A 22 -6.94 -1.88 -7.57
N ILE A 23 -7.80 -2.71 -6.98
CA ILE A 23 -7.41 -3.99 -6.43
C ILE A 23 -7.68 -5.04 -7.52
N ASN A 24 -6.62 -5.64 -8.05
CA ASN A 24 -6.68 -6.56 -9.18
C ASN A 24 -6.26 -7.96 -8.77
N ASP A 25 -6.94 -8.98 -9.29
CA ASP A 25 -6.56 -10.38 -9.12
C ASP A 25 -5.41 -10.73 -10.06
N PHE A 26 -4.31 -11.23 -9.49
CA PHE A 26 -3.21 -11.79 -10.27
C PHE A 26 -3.10 -13.30 -9.98
N GLY A 27 -3.01 -14.10 -11.05
CA GLY A 27 -2.75 -15.54 -10.97
C GLY A 27 -1.36 -15.88 -10.40
N SER A 28 -1.00 -17.16 -10.39
CA SER A 28 0.32 -17.63 -9.92
C SER A 28 1.46 -16.85 -10.57
N ILE A 29 2.48 -16.54 -9.77
CA ILE A 29 3.68 -15.73 -10.10
C ILE A 29 4.32 -16.26 -11.38
N GLY A 30 3.99 -15.67 -12.53
CA GLY A 30 4.49 -16.16 -13.83
C GLY A 30 4.83 -15.06 -14.84
N HIS A 31 4.29 -13.85 -14.68
CA HIS A 31 4.66 -12.74 -15.54
C HIS A 31 5.36 -11.66 -14.71
N SER A 32 6.68 -11.71 -14.82
CA SER A 32 7.60 -10.60 -14.56
C SER A 32 7.12 -9.36 -15.31
N GLY A 33 6.19 -8.60 -14.72
CA GLY A 33 5.99 -7.21 -15.08
C GLY A 33 7.31 -6.47 -14.91
N THR A 34 7.55 -5.46 -15.74
CA THR A 34 8.78 -4.67 -15.74
C THR A 34 9.13 -4.22 -14.32
N LEU A 35 10.32 -4.63 -13.86
CA LEU A 35 10.87 -4.28 -12.56
C LEU A 35 10.70 -2.77 -12.31
N ASN A 36 10.04 -2.44 -11.20
CA ASN A 36 9.91 -1.08 -10.64
C ASN A 36 8.98 -0.08 -11.37
N GLY A 37 8.23 -0.48 -12.40
CA GLY A 37 7.26 0.43 -13.07
C GLY A 37 5.91 0.54 -12.38
N ASP A 38 5.49 -0.52 -11.70
CA ASP A 38 4.05 -0.76 -11.51
C ASP A 38 3.52 -0.48 -10.10
N TYR A 39 4.34 0.04 -9.18
CA TYR A 39 3.95 0.43 -7.81
C TYR A 39 2.92 -0.55 -7.19
N ARG A 40 3.28 -1.83 -7.11
CA ARG A 40 2.39 -2.93 -6.70
C ARG A 40 2.55 -3.26 -5.22
N THR A 41 1.45 -3.47 -4.52
CA THR A 41 1.44 -3.98 -3.14
C THR A 41 0.61 -5.24 -3.06
N ARG A 42 1.17 -6.29 -2.46
CA ARG A 42 0.51 -7.58 -2.25
C ARG A 42 -0.25 -7.55 -0.93
N LEU A 43 -1.54 -7.88 -0.97
CA LEU A 43 -2.37 -8.03 0.23
C LEU A 43 -2.20 -9.44 0.81
N LYS A 44 -2.25 -9.55 2.14
CA LYS A 44 -2.21 -10.79 2.92
C LYS A 44 -3.61 -11.35 3.13
N THR A 45 -4.60 -10.49 3.34
CA THR A 45 -6.00 -10.86 3.57
C THR A 45 -6.56 -11.49 2.30
N GLN A 46 -6.93 -12.76 2.39
CA GLN A 46 -7.69 -13.43 1.33
C GLN A 46 -9.13 -12.90 1.41
N SER A 47 -9.60 -12.19 0.39
CA SER A 47 -11.05 -12.01 0.24
C SER A 47 -11.65 -13.37 -0.15
N THR A 48 -12.96 -13.56 -0.03
CA THR A 48 -13.66 -14.79 -0.48
C THR A 48 -13.67 -14.99 -2.01
N GLY A 49 -12.73 -14.36 -2.73
CA GLY A 49 -12.39 -14.49 -4.14
C GLY A 49 -10.88 -14.29 -4.30
N ASN A 50 -10.32 -14.55 -5.48
CA ASN A 50 -8.87 -14.70 -5.69
C ASN A 50 -7.99 -13.49 -5.31
N LYS A 51 -6.65 -13.64 -5.42
CA LYS A 51 -5.66 -12.89 -4.63
C LYS A 51 -5.32 -11.53 -5.24
N HIS A 52 -5.55 -10.50 -4.44
CA HIS A 52 -5.63 -9.10 -4.83
C HIS A 52 -4.28 -8.34 -4.67
N VAL A 53 -3.82 -7.67 -5.73
CA VAL A 53 -2.70 -6.70 -5.75
C VAL A 53 -3.26 -5.35 -6.15
N GLY A 54 -3.03 -4.34 -5.32
CA GLY A 54 -3.52 -2.99 -5.58
C GLY A 54 -2.60 -2.19 -6.52
N SER A 55 -3.11 -1.06 -7.04
CA SER A 55 -2.31 0.09 -7.54
C SER A 55 -2.16 1.19 -6.47
N ILE A 56 -0.95 1.64 -6.12
CA ILE A 56 -0.77 2.57 -4.97
C ILE A 56 -1.27 3.97 -5.35
N PRO A 57 -2.06 4.68 -4.50
CA PRO A 57 -2.49 6.05 -4.79
C PRO A 57 -1.31 6.99 -5.01
N ARG A 58 -1.62 8.11 -5.67
CA ARG A 58 -0.64 9.02 -6.27
C ARG A 58 0.46 9.48 -5.33
N ILE A 59 0.19 9.59 -4.02
CA ILE A 59 1.15 10.04 -3.00
C ILE A 59 1.85 8.86 -2.31
N LEU A 60 1.12 7.82 -1.87
CA LEU A 60 1.73 6.69 -1.17
C LEU A 60 2.73 5.90 -2.03
N ARG A 61 2.63 6.01 -3.36
CA ARG A 61 3.59 5.35 -4.28
C ARG A 61 5.00 5.94 -4.16
N MET A 62 5.14 7.14 -3.61
CA MET A 62 6.42 7.78 -3.32
C MET A 62 6.95 7.49 -1.91
N VAL A 63 6.28 6.63 -1.12
CA VAL A 63 6.85 6.12 0.14
C VAL A 63 8.06 5.26 -0.19
N ASN A 64 9.20 5.58 0.42
CA ASN A 64 10.42 4.82 0.26
C ASN A 64 10.56 3.74 1.33
N HIS A 65 11.32 2.70 0.99
CA HIS A 65 11.70 1.66 1.94
C HIS A 65 12.72 2.20 2.96
N SER A 66 12.57 1.80 4.23
CA SER A 66 13.56 1.96 5.28
C SER A 66 13.49 0.77 6.24
N CYS A 67 14.63 0.22 6.65
CA CYS A 67 14.70 -0.81 7.69
C CYS A 67 14.32 -0.28 9.08
N LYS A 68 14.31 1.05 9.27
CA LYS A 68 13.80 1.75 10.45
C LYS A 68 12.69 2.71 10.00
N PRO A 69 11.48 2.18 9.71
CA PRO A 69 10.40 2.98 9.14
C PRO A 69 9.81 3.95 10.15
N SER A 70 9.24 5.06 9.67
CA SER A 70 8.42 6.00 10.45
C SER A 70 6.91 5.75 10.30
N ALA A 71 6.52 4.89 9.35
CA ALA A 71 5.13 4.50 9.12
C ALA A 71 5.05 3.06 8.60
N ARG A 72 3.89 2.41 8.77
CA ARG A 72 3.60 1.05 8.30
C ARG A 72 2.31 1.00 7.50
N PHE A 73 2.26 0.07 6.56
CA PHE A 73 1.02 -0.28 5.87
C PHE A 73 0.21 -1.28 6.70
N HIS A 74 -1.09 -1.00 6.86
CA HIS A 74 -2.06 -1.86 7.51
C HIS A 74 -3.18 -2.19 6.55
N GLU A 75 -3.49 -3.47 6.41
CA GLU A 75 -4.71 -3.91 5.73
C GLU A 75 -5.91 -3.69 6.65
N VAL A 76 -6.94 -3.03 6.13
CA VAL A 76 -8.16 -2.69 6.86
C VAL A 76 -9.35 -3.17 6.06
N GLN A 77 -10.22 -3.96 6.69
CA GLN A 77 -11.47 -4.39 6.10
C GLN A 77 -12.62 -3.61 6.73
N ALA A 78 -13.29 -2.79 5.91
CA ALA A 78 -14.49 -2.05 6.28
C ALA A 78 -15.69 -2.67 5.55
N GLY A 79 -16.40 -3.57 6.24
CA GLY A 79 -17.48 -4.35 5.65
C GLY A 79 -16.97 -5.25 4.51
N LYS A 80 -17.45 -4.98 3.28
CA LYS A 80 -17.05 -5.71 2.06
C LYS A 80 -15.82 -5.11 1.36
N LYS A 81 -15.35 -3.94 1.79
CA LYS A 81 -14.20 -3.26 1.17
C LYS A 81 -12.93 -3.58 1.95
N LEU A 82 -11.96 -4.20 1.28
CA LEU A 82 -10.58 -4.30 1.76
C LEU A 82 -9.80 -3.09 1.24
N THR A 83 -9.02 -2.45 2.10
CA THR A 83 -8.12 -1.34 1.75
C THR A 83 -6.80 -1.48 2.50
N VAL A 84 -5.82 -0.66 2.14
CA VAL A 84 -4.56 -0.53 2.86
C VAL A 84 -4.45 0.91 3.36
N VAL A 85 -3.95 1.13 4.56
CA VAL A 85 -3.69 2.48 5.10
C VAL A 85 -2.25 2.58 5.54
N ALA A 86 -1.66 3.76 5.43
CA ALA A 86 -0.37 4.08 6.01
C ALA A 86 -0.58 4.77 7.36
N VAL A 87 0.08 4.26 8.40
CA VAL A 87 -0.05 4.75 9.78
C VAL A 87 1.33 5.02 10.35
N THR A 88 1.54 6.15 11.03
CA THR A 88 2.81 6.44 11.72
C THR A 88 3.05 5.47 12.88
N ILE A 89 4.31 5.13 13.13
CA ILE A 89 4.72 4.26 14.25
C ILE A 89 4.73 5.05 15.56
#